data_AF-A0A1I4CLC5-F1
#
_entry.id   AF-A0A1I4CLC5-F1
#
_cell.length_a   1.000
_cell.length_b   1.000
_cell.length_c   1.000
_cell.angle_alpha   90.00
_cell.angle_beta   90.00
_cell.angle_gamma   90.00
#
_symmetry.space_group_name_H-M   'P 1'
#
loop_
_entity.id
_entity.type
_entity.pdbx_description
1 polymer ?
#
loop_
_entity_poly.entity_id
_entity_poly.type
_entity_poly.pdbx_seq_one_letter_code
_entity_poly.pdbx_strand_id
1 'polypeptide(L)'
;MIGIPIAAVLALLTLIVLHQFSDSTDLKPILGQWTAAENGWRINFHSDKSVEIGAGAGSLVQGSFFPNIDGMVAVKMKDGKGYIAYFRDVTPDQFDLTDKETGHVIVFKRAPP
;
A
#
# COMPACT_ATOMS: atom_id res chain seq x y z
N MET A 1 7.13 -27.45 35.07
CA MET A 1 6.16 -26.82 34.15
C MET A 1 6.58 -25.38 33.96
N ILE A 2 7.22 -25.04 32.85
CA ILE A 2 7.66 -23.67 32.56
C ILE A 2 6.46 -22.97 31.90
N GLY A 3 5.77 -22.14 32.67
CA GLY A 3 4.67 -21.31 32.15
C GLY A 3 5.27 -20.19 31.29
N ILE A 4 5.03 -20.24 29.98
CA ILE A 4 5.36 -19.12 29.10
C ILE A 4 4.46 -17.95 29.52
N PRO A 5 4.99 -16.78 29.93
CA PRO A 5 4.18 -15.65 30.29
C PRO A 5 3.39 -15.18 29.06
N ILE A 6 2.11 -14.88 29.25
CA ILE A 6 1.18 -14.45 28.17
C ILE A 6 1.74 -13.25 27.37
N ALA A 7 2.54 -12.39 28.02
CA ALA A 7 3.25 -11.28 27.37
C ALA A 7 4.26 -11.74 26.28
N ALA A 8 4.93 -12.88 26.47
CA ALA A 8 5.84 -13.43 25.48
C ALA A 8 5.10 -13.98 24.25
N VAL A 9 3.87 -14.50 24.43
CA VAL A 9 3.02 -14.96 23.32
C VAL A 9 2.54 -13.77 22.48
N LEU A 10 2.18 -12.65 23.12
CA LEU A 10 1.74 -11.44 22.41
C LEU A 10 2.89 -10.80 21.62
N ALA A 11 4.09 -10.70 22.21
CA ALA A 11 5.27 -10.19 21.54
C ALA A 11 5.68 -11.08 20.35
N LEU A 12 5.59 -12.40 20.50
CA LEU A 12 5.89 -13.35 19.42
C LEU A 12 4.87 -13.26 18.28
N LEU A 13 3.57 -13.08 18.57
CA LEU A 13 2.53 -12.85 17.56
C LEU A 13 2.77 -11.55 16.78
N THR A 14 3.15 -10.45 17.44
CA THR A 14 3.52 -9.21 16.73
C THR A 14 4.79 -9.36 15.89
N LEU A 15 5.76 -10.15 16.34
CA LEU A 15 7.02 -10.36 15.63
C LEU A 15 6.85 -11.27 14.41
N ILE A 16 5.95 -12.25 14.46
CA ILE A 16 5.65 -13.15 13.33
C ILE A 16 4.94 -12.41 12.20
N VAL A 17 4.01 -11.49 12.50
CA VAL A 17 3.36 -10.66 11.48
C VAL A 17 4.38 -9.74 10.78
N LEU A 18 5.44 -9.32 11.46
CA LEU A 18 6.46 -8.44 10.87
C LEU A 18 7.44 -9.18 9.92
N HIS A 19 7.69 -10.48 10.15
CA HIS A 19 8.72 -11.23 9.41
C HIS A 19 8.27 -11.79 8.05
N GLN A 20 6.99 -11.73 7.69
CA GLN A 20 6.52 -12.22 6.38
C GLN A 20 6.65 -11.18 5.25
N PHE A 21 7.16 -9.97 5.53
CA PHE A 21 7.27 -8.87 4.56
C PHE A 21 8.69 -8.62 4.03
N SER A 22 9.64 -9.51 4.34
CA SER A 22 11.03 -9.33 3.96
C SER A 22 11.37 -10.09 2.68
N ASP A 23 11.70 -9.28 1.66
CA ASP A 23 12.58 -9.59 0.54
C ASP A 23 12.09 -10.53 -0.56
N SER A 24 11.55 -9.93 -1.63
CA SER A 24 12.06 -10.07 -3.01
C SER A 24 11.06 -9.66 -4.09
N THR A 25 9.91 -9.07 -3.74
CA THR A 25 8.99 -8.53 -4.75
C THR A 25 9.67 -7.38 -5.48
N ASP A 26 9.89 -7.53 -6.79
CA ASP A 26 10.37 -6.44 -7.63
C ASP A 26 9.38 -5.27 -7.52
N LEU A 27 9.84 -4.16 -6.94
CA LEU A 27 9.02 -2.98 -6.72
C LEU A 27 8.90 -2.14 -7.98
N LYS A 28 9.80 -2.31 -8.97
CA LYS A 28 9.85 -1.47 -10.17
C LYS A 28 8.50 -1.29 -10.87
N PRO A 29 7.62 -2.31 -10.97
CA PRO A 29 6.30 -2.12 -11.58
C PRO A 29 5.38 -1.18 -10.79
N ILE A 30 5.56 -1.05 -9.48
CA ILE A 30 4.70 -0.25 -8.59
C ILE A 30 5.19 1.21 -8.51
N LEU A 31 6.51 1.42 -8.57
CA LEU A 31 7.12 2.73 -8.35
C LEU A 31 6.68 3.79 -9.36
N GLY A 32 6.71 5.03 -8.88
CA GLY A 32 6.41 6.23 -9.66
C GLY A 32 5.03 6.80 -9.40
N GLN A 33 4.68 7.77 -10.24
CA GLN A 33 3.45 8.54 -10.12
C GLN A 33 2.31 7.89 -10.92
N TRP A 34 1.14 7.91 -10.31
CA TRP A 34 -0.10 7.43 -10.88
C TRP A 34 -1.20 8.47 -10.67
N THR A 35 -2.15 8.50 -11.59
CA THR A 35 -3.26 9.47 -11.57
C THR A 35 -4.59 8.77 -11.85
N ALA A 36 -5.65 9.24 -11.21
CA ALA A 36 -7.01 8.88 -11.58
C ALA A 36 -7.69 10.07 -12.25
N ALA A 37 -8.53 9.79 -13.24
CA ALA A 37 -9.30 10.83 -13.92
C ALA A 37 -10.33 11.48 -12.98
N GLU A 38 -10.82 10.70 -12.02
CA GLU A 38 -11.73 11.19 -11.00
C GLU A 38 -11.02 12.19 -10.08
N ASN A 39 -11.59 13.39 -9.94
CA ASN A 39 -11.18 14.42 -8.96
C ASN A 39 -9.68 14.76 -8.92
N GLY A 40 -8.94 14.48 -9.99
CA GLY A 40 -7.50 14.73 -10.08
C GLY A 40 -6.68 13.99 -9.03
N TRP A 41 -7.10 12.79 -8.62
CA TRP A 41 -6.34 11.99 -7.66
C TRP A 41 -4.94 11.67 -8.17
N ARG A 42 -3.97 11.72 -7.25
CA ARG A 42 -2.57 11.40 -7.49
C ARG A 42 -2.06 10.51 -6.36
N ILE A 43 -1.25 9.54 -6.74
CA ILE A 43 -0.52 8.68 -5.81
C ILE A 43 0.89 8.46 -6.33
N ASN A 44 1.88 8.53 -5.44
CA ASN A 44 3.29 8.36 -5.79
C ASN A 44 3.93 7.31 -4.88
N PHE A 45 4.46 6.24 -5.47
CA PHE A 45 5.16 5.17 -4.74
C PHE A 45 6.67 5.35 -4.89
N HIS A 46 7.38 5.39 -3.76
CA HIS A 46 8.82 5.60 -3.71
C HIS A 46 9.60 4.32 -3.37
N SER A 47 10.87 4.26 -3.77
CA SER A 47 11.73 3.10 -3.55
C SER A 47 12.04 2.82 -2.07
N ASP A 48 11.85 3.81 -1.19
CA ASP A 48 12.02 3.70 0.26
C ASP A 48 10.77 3.16 0.98
N LYS A 49 9.78 2.66 0.22
CA LYS A 49 8.48 2.17 0.69
C LYS A 49 7.56 3.27 1.25
N SER A 50 7.88 4.55 1.02
CA SER A 50 6.95 5.65 1.28
C SER A 50 5.95 5.82 0.13
N VAL A 51 4.79 6.37 0.45
CA VAL A 51 3.74 6.70 -0.51
C VAL A 51 3.10 8.03 -0.17
N GLU A 52 2.73 8.79 -1.19
CA GLU A 52 2.02 10.05 -1.08
C GLU A 52 0.71 9.97 -1.86
N ILE A 53 -0.42 10.35 -1.26
CA ILE A 53 -1.74 10.31 -1.91
C ILE A 53 -2.52 11.59 -1.68
N GLY A 54 -3.26 12.06 -2.68
CA GLY A 54 -4.17 13.18 -2.52
C GLY A 54 -5.09 13.38 -3.72
N ALA A 55 -6.11 14.23 -3.53
CA ALA A 55 -7.08 14.59 -4.56
C ALA A 55 -6.93 16.06 -4.99
N GLY A 56 -7.06 16.32 -6.29
CA GLY A 56 -7.06 17.65 -6.87
C GLY A 56 -5.76 18.43 -6.63
N ALA A 57 -5.91 19.70 -6.25
CA ALA A 57 -4.81 20.60 -5.89
C ALA A 57 -4.49 20.58 -4.38
N GLY A 58 -5.05 19.63 -3.63
CA GLY A 58 -4.82 19.50 -2.20
C GLY A 58 -3.42 18.98 -1.84
N SER A 59 -3.06 19.09 -0.56
CA SER A 59 -1.83 18.52 -0.04
C SER A 59 -1.84 16.99 -0.14
N LEU A 60 -0.68 16.42 -0.45
CA LEU A 60 -0.50 14.98 -0.41
C LEU A 60 -0.32 14.50 1.04
N VAL A 61 -1.04 13.45 1.41
CA VAL A 61 -0.89 12.75 2.68
C VAL A 61 0.17 11.67 2.51
N GLN A 62 1.13 11.62 3.43
CA GLN A 62 2.19 10.62 3.44
C GLN A 62 1.77 9.33 4.14
N GLY A 63 2.34 8.22 3.71
CA GLY A 63 2.14 6.89 4.27
C GLY A 63 3.29 5.95 3.94
N SER A 64 3.02 4.66 4.13
CA SER A 64 3.92 3.58 3.73
C SER A 64 3.14 2.50 3.00
N PHE A 65 3.83 1.76 2.13
CA PHE A 65 3.23 0.64 1.42
C PHE A 65 4.00 -0.66 1.65
N PHE A 66 3.27 -1.77 1.55
CA PHE A 66 3.74 -3.12 1.80
C PHE A 66 3.22 -4.02 0.68
N PRO A 67 4.07 -4.41 -0.29
CA PRO A 67 3.67 -5.38 -1.30
C PRO A 67 3.43 -6.74 -0.65
N ASN A 68 2.48 -7.48 -1.21
CA ASN A 68 2.16 -8.85 -0.85
C ASN A 68 2.42 -9.77 -2.05
N ILE A 69 2.45 -11.08 -1.82
CA ILE A 69 2.81 -12.09 -2.84
C ILE A 69 1.83 -12.21 -4.01
N ASP A 70 0.60 -11.72 -3.87
CA ASP A 70 -0.49 -11.90 -4.84
C ASP A 70 -0.77 -10.66 -5.72
N GLY A 71 0.22 -9.77 -5.89
CA GLY A 71 0.03 -8.51 -6.65
C GLY A 71 -0.80 -7.45 -5.91
N MET A 72 -1.14 -7.71 -4.63
CA MET A 72 -1.77 -6.76 -3.74
C MET A 72 -0.72 -5.92 -3.02
N VAL A 73 -0.98 -4.62 -2.87
CA VAL A 73 -0.13 -3.71 -2.09
C VAL A 73 -0.99 -3.08 -1.01
N ALA A 74 -0.66 -3.36 0.26
CA ALA A 74 -1.29 -2.70 1.38
C ALA A 74 -0.70 -1.30 1.55
N VAL A 75 -1.55 -0.29 1.67
CA VAL A 75 -1.15 1.10 1.87
C VAL A 75 -1.70 1.58 3.22
N LYS A 76 -0.82 2.17 4.03
CA LYS A 76 -1.16 2.72 5.34
C LYS A 76 -0.75 4.19 5.40
N MET A 77 -1.72 5.07 5.60
CA MET A 77 -1.51 6.51 5.63
C MET A 77 -1.28 7.01 7.06
N LYS A 78 -0.57 8.15 7.21
CA LYS A 78 -0.31 8.79 8.51
C LYS A 78 -1.58 9.35 9.17
N ASP A 79 -2.60 9.68 8.39
CA ASP A 79 -3.91 10.13 8.89
C ASP A 79 -4.79 8.98 9.42
N GLY A 80 -4.28 7.74 9.39
CA GLY A 80 -4.98 6.55 9.88
C GLY A 80 -5.67 5.75 8.78
N LYS A 81 -5.83 6.31 7.58
CA LYS A 81 -6.52 5.61 6.48
C LYS A 81 -5.73 4.43 5.94
N GLY A 82 -6.44 3.38 5.55
CA GLY A 82 -5.87 2.20 4.94
C GLY A 82 -6.46 1.94 3.56
N TYR A 83 -5.61 1.56 2.62
CA TYR A 83 -6.02 1.17 1.27
C TYR A 83 -5.41 -0.18 0.88
N ILE A 84 -5.97 -0.79 -0.15
CA ILE A 84 -5.38 -1.93 -0.86
C ILE A 84 -5.30 -1.55 -2.34
N ALA A 85 -4.10 -1.58 -2.92
CA ALA A 85 -3.89 -1.43 -4.35
C ALA A 85 -3.75 -2.80 -5.01
N TYR A 86 -4.53 -3.05 -6.07
CA TYR A 86 -4.55 -4.30 -6.82
C TYR A 86 -3.91 -4.10 -8.19
N PHE A 87 -2.65 -4.54 -8.33
CA PHE A 87 -1.94 -4.52 -9.61
C PHE A 87 -2.25 -5.80 -10.38
N ARG A 88 -2.63 -5.67 -11.65
CA ARG A 88 -2.96 -6.80 -12.52
C ARG A 88 -1.88 -6.96 -13.58
N ASP A 89 -1.39 -8.18 -13.78
CA ASP A 89 -0.36 -8.48 -14.77
C ASP A 89 -0.76 -8.10 -16.20
N VAL A 90 -2.06 -8.21 -16.52
CA VAL A 90 -2.61 -7.89 -17.84
C VAL A 90 -2.78 -6.38 -18.10
N THR A 91 -2.73 -5.55 -17.06
CA THR A 91 -2.82 -4.09 -17.17
C THR A 91 -1.72 -3.44 -16.32
N PRO A 92 -0.43 -3.55 -16.70
CA PRO A 92 0.69 -3.11 -15.86
C PRO A 92 0.76 -1.59 -15.64
N ASP A 93 0.04 -0.82 -16.46
CA ASP A 93 -0.08 0.64 -16.34
C ASP A 93 -1.40 1.08 -15.67
N GLN A 94 -2.09 0.15 -15.01
CA GLN A 94 -3.30 0.44 -14.26
C GLN A 94 -3.41 -0.41 -12.98
N PHE A 95 -3.95 0.17 -11.92
CA PHE A 95 -4.35 -0.58 -10.73
C PHE A 95 -5.62 0.00 -10.12
N ASP A 96 -6.27 -0.80 -9.28
CA ASP A 96 -7.46 -0.39 -8.53
C ASP A 96 -7.07 -0.14 -7.08
N LEU A 97 -7.37 1.05 -6.54
CA LEU A 97 -7.17 1.40 -5.14
C LEU A 97 -8.50 1.29 -4.40
N THR A 98 -8.57 0.36 -3.44
CA THR A 98 -9.75 0.14 -2.61
C THR A 98 -9.54 0.73 -1.22
N ASP A 99 -10.44 1.62 -0.80
CA ASP A 99 -10.52 2.13 0.57
C ASP A 99 -10.99 1.01 1.51
N LYS A 100 -10.24 0.73 2.58
CA LYS A 100 -10.53 -0.41 3.47
C LYS A 100 -11.76 -0.20 4.35
N GLU A 101 -12.14 1.04 4.62
CA GLU A 101 -13.27 1.35 5.49
C GLU A 101 -14.58 1.37 4.72
N THR A 102 -14.55 1.94 3.51
CA THR A 102 -15.74 2.17 2.69
C THR A 102 -15.92 1.17 1.55
N GLY A 103 -14.86 0.47 1.16
CA GLY A 103 -14.84 -0.40 -0.02
C GLY A 103 -14.87 0.35 -1.35
N HIS A 104 -14.80 1.69 -1.33
CA HIS A 104 -14.80 2.51 -2.54
C HIS A 104 -13.55 2.22 -3.38
N VAL A 105 -13.71 2.09 -4.69
CA VAL A 105 -12.64 1.74 -5.63
C VAL A 105 -12.34 2.91 -6.55
N ILE A 106 -11.07 3.29 -6.62
CA ILE A 106 -10.56 4.33 -7.53
C ILE A 106 -9.56 3.70 -8.48
N VAL A 107 -9.74 3.90 -9.78
CA VAL A 107 -8.87 3.34 -10.81
C VAL A 107 -7.75 4.33 -11.15
N PHE A 108 -6.51 3.92 -10.91
CA PHE A 108 -5.32 4.71 -11.22
C PHE A 108 -4.63 4.19 -12.47
N LYS A 109 -4.14 5.11 -13.30
CA LYS A 109 -3.27 4.83 -14.44
C LYS A 109 -1.91 5.46 -14.24
N ARG A 110 -0.87 4.85 -14.82
CA ARG A 110 0.48 5.41 -14.77
C ARG A 110 0.46 6.82 -15.35
N ALA A 111 1.09 7.78 -14.64
CA ALA A 111 1.20 9.13 -15.16
C ALA A 111 2.03 9.14 -16.44
N PRO A 112 1.69 9.97 -17.45
CA PRO A 112 2.54 10.14 -18.61
C PRO A 112 3.94 10.67 -18.18
N PRO A 113 5.01 10.30 -18.89
CA PRO A 113 6.36 10.77 -18.63
C PRO A 113 6.52 12.29 -18.80
#